data_AF-A0A445EDV0-F1
#
_entry.id   AF-A0A445EDV0-F1
#
_cell.length_a   1.000
_cell.length_b   1.000
_cell.length_c   1.000
_cell.angle_alpha   90.00
_cell.angle_beta   90.00
_cell.angle_gamma   90.00
#
_symmetry.space_group_name_H-M   'P 1'
#
loop_
_entity.id
_entity.type
_entity.pdbx_description
1 polymer ?
#
loop_
_entity_poly.entity_id
_entity_poly.type
_entity_poly.pdbx_seq_one_letter_code
_entity_poly.pdbx_strand_id
1 'polypeptide(L)'
;MRNRLYHHCYDLELSLEENIENRPPGIISDHWRWFLNYRNSEETQSERQERRVSRGELYLLTHKRANGSYVHDAAQAIGERIEAIEQCDESSRLLSQNDSLAQALRKKHSGRVHGMGLGPTSSQVFGMNSHKPSNGFEREETQRALLELQTELAAEKLKRKAVEDEVSAEKTKRQAVKDKVAAEKTKRQAVEDEVAAGKVRLQAMESALICLLQE
;
A
#
# COMPACT_ATOMS: atom_id res chain seq x y z
N MET A 1 12.10 17.34 24.22
CA MET A 1 12.08 18.64 23.51
C MET A 1 10.81 18.87 22.69
N ARG A 2 10.40 17.97 21.78
CA ARG A 2 9.25 18.17 20.86
C ARG A 2 7.88 18.45 21.51
N ASN A 3 7.58 17.96 22.72
CA ASN A 3 6.28 18.22 23.37
C ASN A 3 6.11 19.66 23.87
N ARG A 4 7.19 20.36 24.24
CA ARG A 4 7.07 21.74 24.76
C ARG A 4 6.77 22.75 23.66
N LEU A 5 7.34 22.55 22.47
CA LEU A 5 7.14 23.44 21.32
C LEU A 5 5.68 23.52 20.90
N TYR A 6 4.97 22.39 20.90
CA TYR A 6 3.55 22.35 20.57
C TYR A 6 2.73 23.25 21.52
N HIS A 7 2.89 23.10 22.84
CA HIS A 7 2.13 23.91 23.80
C HIS A 7 2.49 25.40 23.82
N HIS A 8 3.66 25.78 23.33
CA HIS A 8 4.09 27.19 23.28
C HIS A 8 3.70 27.90 21.99
N CYS A 9 3.54 27.17 20.88
CA CYS A 9 3.38 27.74 19.55
C CYS A 9 2.04 27.37 18.89
N TYR A 10 1.27 26.46 19.49
CA TYR A 10 -0.04 26.06 19.01
C TYR A 10 -1.12 26.63 19.94
N ASP A 11 -2.06 27.37 19.35
CA ASP A 11 -3.24 27.92 20.01
C ASP A 11 -4.51 27.33 19.39
N LEU A 12 -5.39 26.80 20.23
CA LEU A 12 -6.67 26.20 19.80
C LEU A 12 -7.67 27.23 19.28
N GLU A 13 -7.51 28.49 19.67
CA GLU A 13 -8.41 29.57 19.26
C GLU A 13 -8.03 30.17 17.90
N LEU A 14 -6.84 29.86 17.39
CA LEU A 14 -6.35 30.31 16.08
C LEU A 14 -6.66 29.30 14.98
N SER A 15 -6.80 29.80 13.74
CA SER A 15 -6.92 28.95 12.57
C SER A 15 -5.66 28.10 12.34
N LEU A 16 -5.76 27.04 11.54
CA LEU A 16 -4.62 26.19 11.21
C LEU A 16 -3.53 27.01 10.49
N GLU A 17 -3.93 27.90 9.59
CA GLU A 17 -3.05 28.79 8.84
C GLU A 17 -2.28 29.77 9.75
N GLU A 18 -2.96 30.36 10.73
CA GLU A 18 -2.31 31.24 11.73
C GLU A 18 -1.35 30.44 12.63
N ASN A 19 -1.73 29.23 13.02
CA ASN A 19 -0.85 28.32 13.76
C ASN A 19 0.37 27.86 12.97
N ILE A 20 0.26 27.75 11.64
CA ILE A 20 1.38 27.43 10.75
C ILE A 20 2.37 28.60 10.70
N GLU A 21 1.88 29.84 10.70
CA GLU A 21 2.73 31.02 10.70
C GLU A 21 3.41 31.25 12.06
N ASN A 22 2.76 30.85 13.17
CA ASN A 22 3.32 30.84 14.53
C ASN A 22 4.43 29.80 14.78
N ARG A 23 5.08 29.31 13.73
CA ARG A 23 6.15 28.32 13.85
C ARG A 23 7.37 28.88 14.60
N PRO A 24 8.08 28.02 15.37
CA PRO A 24 9.35 28.41 15.97
C PRO A 24 10.39 28.89 14.94
N PRO A 25 11.23 29.89 15.28
CA PRO A 25 12.34 30.32 14.42
C PRO A 25 13.26 29.15 14.06
N GLY A 26 13.58 29.02 12.77
CA GLY A 26 14.43 27.94 12.25
C GLY A 26 13.70 26.66 11.82
N ILE A 27 12.37 26.60 11.99
CA ILE A 27 11.54 25.54 11.40
C ILE A 27 10.90 26.06 10.10
N ILE A 28 10.95 25.24 9.05
CA ILE A 28 10.33 25.56 7.76
C ILE A 28 8.80 25.39 7.87
N SER A 29 8.04 26.27 7.24
CA SER A 29 6.57 26.30 7.29
C SER A 29 5.94 24.94 6.98
N ASP A 30 6.37 24.28 5.90
CA ASP A 30 5.84 22.97 5.51
C ASP A 30 6.10 21.87 6.55
N HIS A 31 7.28 21.87 7.18
CA HIS A 31 7.60 20.92 8.24
C HIS A 31 6.76 21.16 9.49
N TRP A 32 6.50 22.43 9.83
CA TRP A 32 5.64 22.78 10.96
C TRP A 32 4.18 22.41 10.67
N ARG A 33 3.69 22.71 9.47
CA ARG A 33 2.37 22.28 8.99
C ARG A 33 2.19 20.78 9.07
N TRP A 34 3.17 20.01 8.60
CA TRP A 34 3.15 18.55 8.68
C TRP A 34 3.09 18.06 10.13
N PHE A 35 3.88 18.67 11.02
CA PHE A 35 3.85 18.35 12.44
C PHE A 35 2.51 18.66 13.10
N LEU A 36 1.89 19.80 12.79
CA LEU A 36 0.56 20.17 13.29
C LEU A 36 -0.52 19.21 12.79
N ASN A 37 -0.54 18.90 11.49
CA ASN A 37 -1.46 17.94 10.90
C ASN A 37 -1.32 16.55 11.54
N TYR A 38 -0.08 16.08 11.72
CA TYR A 38 0.18 14.82 12.42
C TYR A 38 -0.32 14.86 13.87
N ARG A 39 -0.12 15.96 14.59
CA ARG A 39 -0.56 16.09 16.00
C ARG A 39 -2.07 16.22 16.16
N ASN A 40 -2.73 16.86 15.21
CA ASN A 40 -4.16 17.13 15.22
C ASN A 40 -4.96 16.03 14.53
N SER A 41 -4.31 15.06 13.88
CA SER A 41 -5.01 13.93 13.27
C SER A 41 -5.79 13.15 14.33
N GLU A 42 -6.97 12.68 13.96
CA GLU A 42 -7.80 11.86 14.84
C GLU A 42 -7.03 10.62 15.32
N GLU A 43 -6.21 10.02 14.46
CA GLU A 43 -5.31 8.91 14.78
C GLU A 43 -4.37 9.22 15.96
N THR A 44 -3.60 10.32 15.88
CA THR A 44 -2.66 10.68 16.95
C THR A 44 -3.39 11.15 18.22
N GLN A 45 -4.58 11.74 18.08
CA GLN A 45 -5.44 12.08 19.22
C GLN A 45 -6.01 10.83 19.88
N SER A 46 -6.42 9.83 19.10
CA SER A 46 -6.88 8.52 19.58
C SER A 46 -5.77 7.74 20.27
N GLU A 47 -4.54 7.69 19.71
CA GLU A 47 -3.37 7.09 20.37
C GLU A 47 -3.06 7.78 21.72
N ARG A 48 -3.29 9.10 21.81
CA ARG A 48 -3.14 9.84 23.08
C ARG A 48 -4.29 9.62 24.06
N GLN A 49 -5.46 9.28 23.55
CA GLN A 49 -6.65 8.93 24.30
C GLN A 49 -6.71 7.42 24.63
N GLU A 50 -5.79 6.60 24.08
CA GLU A 50 -5.62 5.22 24.51
C GLU A 50 -5.41 5.17 26.03
N ARG A 51 -5.83 4.03 26.60
CA ARG A 51 -5.73 3.73 28.03
C ARG A 51 -4.37 4.19 28.57
N ARG A 52 -4.37 5.24 29.39
CA ARG A 52 -3.16 5.70 30.06
C ARG A 52 -2.75 4.66 31.11
N VAL A 53 -1.60 4.04 30.91
CA VAL A 53 -1.04 3.06 31.86
C VAL A 53 -0.22 3.79 32.92
N SER A 54 -0.51 3.50 34.20
CA SER A 54 0.22 4.11 35.31
C SER A 54 1.63 3.52 35.43
N ARG A 55 2.55 4.27 36.05
CA ARG A 55 3.87 3.73 36.40
C ARG A 55 3.76 2.57 37.41
N GLY A 56 2.73 2.57 38.26
CA GLY A 56 2.42 1.45 39.16
C GLY A 56 1.99 0.19 38.40
N GLU A 57 1.07 0.33 37.44
CA GLU A 57 0.60 -0.76 36.57
C GLU A 57 1.76 -1.38 35.77
N LEU A 58 2.65 -0.54 35.23
CA LEU A 58 3.86 -0.99 34.54
C LEU A 58 4.81 -1.79 35.44
N TYR A 59 4.92 -1.39 36.71
CA TYR A 59 5.70 -2.11 37.70
C TYR A 59 5.11 -3.50 37.96
N LEU A 60 3.80 -3.57 38.21
CA LEU A 60 3.11 -4.84 38.45
C LEU A 60 3.23 -5.78 37.24
N LEU A 61 3.13 -5.27 36.02
CA LEU A 61 3.26 -6.05 34.79
C LEU A 61 4.66 -6.69 34.63
N THR A 62 5.71 -5.97 35.02
CA THR A 62 7.10 -6.43 34.86
C THR A 62 7.60 -7.28 36.03
N HIS A 63 6.96 -7.16 37.20
CA HIS A 63 7.40 -7.82 38.43
C HIS A 63 6.47 -8.93 38.91
N LYS A 64 5.36 -9.19 38.19
CA LYS A 64 4.52 -10.39 38.31
C LYS A 64 4.80 -11.36 37.16
N ARG A 65 4.84 -12.65 37.47
CA ARG A 65 4.87 -13.74 36.50
C ARG A 65 3.45 -13.97 35.96
N ALA A 66 3.33 -14.71 34.85
CA ALA A 66 2.04 -15.07 34.25
C ALA A 66 1.10 -15.84 35.21
N ASN A 67 1.64 -16.52 36.22
CA ASN A 67 0.86 -17.19 37.27
C ASN A 67 0.39 -16.25 38.40
N GLY A 68 0.63 -14.94 38.30
CA GLY A 68 0.28 -13.94 39.30
C GLY A 68 1.28 -13.77 40.46
N SER A 69 2.26 -14.67 40.61
CA SER A 69 3.28 -14.58 41.66
C SER A 69 4.33 -13.50 41.35
N TYR A 70 4.88 -12.86 42.38
CA TYR A 70 5.97 -11.90 42.22
C TYR A 70 7.30 -12.60 41.94
N VAL A 71 8.19 -11.91 41.24
CA VAL A 71 9.52 -12.43 40.90
C VAL A 71 10.39 -12.64 42.15
N HIS A 72 10.25 -11.79 43.18
CA HIS A 72 10.93 -11.88 44.48
C HIS A 72 10.21 -11.08 45.57
N ASP A 73 10.54 -11.32 46.85
CA ASP A 73 9.84 -10.75 48.02
C ASP A 73 9.85 -9.21 48.05
N ALA A 74 10.98 -8.58 47.73
CA ALA A 74 11.03 -7.11 47.67
C ALA A 74 10.10 -6.54 46.58
N ALA A 75 9.90 -7.25 45.47
CA ALA A 75 8.98 -6.82 44.42
C ALA A 75 7.53 -6.95 44.88
N GLN A 76 7.22 -8.00 45.64
CA GLN A 76 5.93 -8.17 46.28
C GLN A 76 5.63 -7.02 47.24
N ALA A 77 6.54 -6.70 48.16
CA ALA A 77 6.34 -5.62 49.12
C ALA A 77 6.14 -4.24 48.45
N ILE A 78 6.80 -3.99 47.32
CA ILE A 78 6.59 -2.76 46.54
C ILE A 78 5.25 -2.81 45.81
N GLY A 79 4.91 -3.94 45.17
CA GLY A 79 3.65 -4.12 44.45
C GLY A 79 2.43 -3.97 45.34
N GLU A 80 2.44 -4.60 46.51
CA GLU A 80 1.37 -4.47 47.52
C GLU A 80 1.22 -3.03 48.01
N ARG A 81 2.34 -2.30 48.18
CA ARG A 81 2.29 -0.87 48.55
C ARG A 81 1.71 0.00 47.44
N ILE A 82 2.03 -0.27 46.18
CA ILE A 82 1.43 0.43 45.02
C ILE A 82 -0.08 0.20 45.03
N GLU A 83 -0.51 -1.06 45.12
CA GLU A 83 -1.93 -1.42 45.14
C GLU A 83 -2.66 -0.75 46.32
N ALA A 84 -2.06 -0.72 47.51
CA ALA A 84 -2.64 -0.03 48.67
C ALA A 84 -2.77 1.48 48.48
N ILE A 85 -1.77 2.13 47.88
CA ILE A 85 -1.82 3.58 47.59
C ILE A 85 -2.91 3.89 46.56
N GLU A 86 -2.98 3.10 45.49
CA GLU A 86 -3.98 3.27 44.42
C GLU A 86 -5.41 3.01 44.91
N GLN A 87 -5.59 2.09 45.86
CA GLN A 87 -6.88 1.86 46.54
C GLN A 87 -7.29 3.03 47.43
N CYS A 88 -6.34 3.68 48.11
CA CYS A 88 -6.63 4.85 48.95
C CYS A 88 -6.85 6.13 48.14
N ASP A 89 -6.10 6.30 47.05
CA ASP A 89 -6.13 7.49 46.20
C ASP A 89 -6.00 7.09 44.73
N GLU A 90 -7.14 7.07 44.05
CA GLU A 90 -7.21 6.76 42.62
C GLU A 90 -6.42 7.76 41.75
N SER A 91 -6.21 8.99 42.22
CA SER A 91 -5.42 9.99 41.49
C SER A 91 -3.93 9.65 41.46
N SER A 92 -3.45 8.79 42.36
CA SER A 92 -2.07 8.31 42.39
C SER A 92 -1.69 7.43 41.19
N ARG A 93 -2.69 6.92 40.45
CA ARG A 93 -2.50 6.23 39.16
C ARG A 93 -2.08 7.19 38.05
N LEU A 94 -2.30 8.49 38.21
CA LEU A 94 -1.90 9.49 37.21
C LEU A 94 -0.38 9.67 37.21
N LEU A 95 0.18 9.94 36.03
CA LEU A 95 1.62 10.19 35.85
C LEU A 95 2.01 11.53 36.50
N SER A 96 2.36 11.46 37.77
CA SER A 96 2.78 12.58 38.62
C SER A 96 4.14 12.30 39.24
N GLN A 97 4.82 13.35 39.70
CA GLN A 97 6.09 13.21 40.40
C GLN A 97 5.94 12.40 41.71
N ASN A 98 4.74 12.41 42.30
CA ASN A 98 4.36 11.66 43.50
C ASN A 98 3.35 10.54 43.18
N ASP A 99 3.46 9.90 42.02
CA ASP A 99 2.61 8.75 41.66
C ASP A 99 2.78 7.55 42.61
N SER A 100 1.88 6.57 42.51
CA SER A 100 1.84 5.36 43.36
C SER A 100 3.19 4.66 43.44
N LEU A 101 3.89 4.52 42.31
CA LEU A 101 5.24 3.95 42.25
C LEU A 101 6.27 4.80 43.00
N ALA A 102 6.26 6.13 42.82
CA ALA A 102 7.17 7.02 43.54
C ALA A 102 6.96 6.97 45.06
N GLN A 103 5.70 6.89 45.50
CA GLN A 103 5.35 6.76 46.92
C GLN A 103 5.79 5.38 47.48
N ALA A 104 5.57 4.30 46.73
CA ALA A 104 5.97 2.95 47.13
C ALA A 104 7.51 2.80 47.23
N LEU A 105 8.26 3.40 46.31
CA LEU A 105 9.73 3.32 46.31
C LEU A 105 10.43 4.24 47.34
N ARG A 106 9.66 5.00 48.14
CA ARG A 106 10.14 6.07 49.04
C ARG A 106 10.83 7.20 48.27
N LYS A 107 11.29 8.24 48.97
CA LYS A 107 11.87 9.46 48.37
C LYS A 107 12.99 9.09 47.40
N LYS A 108 12.70 9.23 46.10
CA LYS A 108 13.63 8.96 45.00
C LYS A 108 14.89 9.80 45.17
N HIS A 109 16.02 9.15 45.45
CA HIS A 109 17.32 9.82 45.43
C HIS A 109 17.64 10.19 43.98
N SER A 110 17.71 11.50 43.70
CA SER A 110 18.13 11.99 42.38
C SER A 110 19.53 11.43 42.06
N GLY A 111 19.70 10.86 40.86
CA GLY A 111 21.01 10.43 40.35
C GLY A 111 21.28 8.92 40.27
N ARG A 112 20.34 8.05 40.66
CA ARG A 112 20.49 6.59 40.45
C ARG A 112 19.33 5.99 39.66
N VAL A 113 19.62 5.45 38.48
CA VAL A 113 18.69 4.65 37.68
C VAL A 113 18.60 3.26 38.32
N HIS A 114 17.39 2.82 38.69
CA HIS A 114 17.18 1.55 39.40
C HIS A 114 17.11 0.33 38.46
N GLY A 115 18.04 0.26 37.50
CA GLY A 115 18.25 -0.89 36.62
C GLY A 115 18.01 -0.61 35.13
N MET A 116 18.80 -1.30 34.29
CA MET A 116 18.53 -1.49 32.87
C MET A 116 17.94 -2.90 32.70
N GLY A 117 16.63 -2.98 32.50
CA GLY A 117 15.95 -4.21 32.11
C GLY A 117 15.30 -4.03 30.75
N LEU A 118 15.08 -5.13 30.03
CA LEU A 118 14.14 -5.14 28.91
C LEU A 118 12.76 -4.88 29.51
N GLY A 119 12.27 -3.64 29.40
CA GLY A 119 10.94 -3.26 29.86
C GLY A 119 9.84 -4.04 29.14
N PRO A 120 8.56 -3.82 29.52
CA PRO A 120 7.46 -4.54 28.91
C PRO A 120 7.28 -4.10 27.45
N THR A 121 6.89 -5.03 26.59
CA THR A 121 6.61 -4.73 25.18
C THR A 121 5.29 -3.97 25.06
N SER A 122 5.15 -3.12 24.03
CA SER A 122 3.91 -2.36 23.77
C SER A 122 2.67 -3.28 23.77
N SER A 123 2.78 -4.47 23.19
CA SER A 123 1.72 -5.48 23.18
C SER A 123 1.32 -6.02 24.55
N GLN A 124 2.22 -6.04 25.54
CA GLN A 124 1.90 -6.44 26.90
C GLN A 124 1.15 -5.33 27.66
N VAL A 125 1.41 -4.08 27.29
CA VAL A 125 0.85 -2.89 27.95
C VAL A 125 -0.50 -2.49 27.35
N PHE A 126 -0.60 -2.50 26.02
CA PHE A 126 -1.76 -2.01 25.25
C PHE A 126 -2.53 -3.13 24.53
N GLY A 127 -2.06 -4.38 24.60
CA GLY A 127 -2.64 -5.52 23.89
C GLY A 127 -2.21 -5.63 22.43
N MET A 128 -2.54 -6.75 21.78
CA MET A 128 -2.26 -7.00 20.35
C MET A 128 -3.16 -6.19 19.40
N ASN A 129 -4.18 -5.54 19.93
CA ASN A 129 -5.16 -4.76 19.17
C ASN A 129 -4.82 -3.27 19.12
N SER A 130 -3.59 -2.86 19.49
CA SER A 130 -3.11 -1.52 19.16
C SER A 130 -3.03 -1.45 17.64
N HIS A 131 -4.12 -1.07 17.00
CA HIS A 131 -4.16 -0.78 15.59
C HIS A 131 -3.01 0.18 15.36
N LYS A 132 -1.98 -0.27 14.65
CA LYS A 132 -1.16 0.64 13.88
C LYS A 132 -2.04 0.92 12.67
N PRO A 133 -2.77 2.04 12.58
CA PRO A 133 -3.42 2.35 11.34
C PRO A 133 -2.27 2.64 10.37
N SER A 134 -2.29 1.96 9.22
CA SER A 134 -1.49 2.38 8.09
C SER A 134 -1.75 3.86 7.87
N ASN A 135 -0.68 4.66 7.98
CA ASN A 135 -0.57 6.09 7.66
C ASN A 135 -1.70 6.50 6.70
N GLY A 136 -2.72 7.24 7.18
CA GLY A 136 -3.96 7.49 6.42
C GLY A 136 -3.74 8.02 5.00
N PHE A 137 -2.65 8.77 4.82
CA PHE A 137 -2.16 9.28 3.54
C PHE A 137 -1.79 8.17 2.54
N GLU A 138 -1.06 7.14 2.96
CA GLU A 138 -0.69 6.01 2.09
C GLU A 138 -1.92 5.24 1.64
N ARG A 139 -2.96 5.17 2.48
CA ARG A 139 -4.22 4.50 2.13
C ARG A 139 -4.96 5.26 1.04
N GLU A 140 -5.11 6.57 1.17
CA GLU A 140 -5.80 7.38 0.15
C GLU A 140 -5.04 7.43 -1.17
N GLU A 141 -3.71 7.50 -1.12
CA GLU A 141 -2.86 7.47 -2.31
C GLU A 141 -2.89 6.10 -3.00
N THR A 142 -2.83 4.99 -2.25
CA THR A 142 -2.99 3.64 -2.80
C THR A 142 -4.39 3.40 -3.34
N GLN A 143 -5.42 3.96 -2.70
CA GLN A 143 -6.81 3.82 -3.15
C GLN A 143 -7.07 4.64 -4.43
N ARG A 144 -6.45 5.83 -4.58
CA ARG A 144 -6.45 6.59 -5.84
C ARG A 144 -5.70 5.86 -6.95
N ALA A 145 -4.50 5.36 -6.68
CA ALA A 145 -3.72 4.60 -7.65
C ALA A 145 -4.46 3.33 -8.11
N LEU A 146 -5.18 2.65 -7.21
CA LEU A 146 -6.02 1.51 -7.57
C LEU A 146 -7.18 1.88 -8.50
N LEU A 147 -7.85 3.01 -8.25
CA LEU A 147 -8.91 3.49 -9.13
C LEU A 147 -8.37 3.87 -10.52
N GLU A 148 -7.24 4.57 -10.58
CA GLU A 148 -6.58 4.97 -11.82
C GLU A 148 -6.12 3.76 -12.64
N LEU A 149 -5.50 2.77 -12.01
CA LEU A 149 -5.12 1.53 -12.69
C LEU A 149 -6.33 0.73 -13.19
N GLN A 150 -7.47 0.76 -12.49
CA GLN A 150 -8.69 0.12 -12.95
C GLN A 150 -9.26 0.80 -14.21
N THR A 151 -9.22 2.13 -14.29
CA THR A 151 -9.71 2.86 -15.48
C THR A 151 -8.79 2.65 -16.68
N GLU A 152 -7.47 2.66 -16.48
CA GLU A 152 -6.50 2.34 -17.53
C GLU A 152 -6.68 0.92 -18.06
N LEU A 153 -6.84 -0.07 -17.17
CA LEU A 153 -7.02 -1.47 -17.56
C LEU A 153 -8.33 -1.70 -18.34
N ALA A 154 -9.41 -0.98 -17.99
CA ALA A 154 -10.66 -1.03 -18.76
C ALA A 154 -10.49 -0.42 -20.16
N ALA A 155 -9.79 0.71 -20.28
CA ALA A 155 -9.50 1.35 -21.57
C ALA A 155 -8.61 0.47 -22.46
N GLU A 156 -7.57 -0.15 -21.87
CA GLU A 156 -6.64 -1.03 -22.58
C GLU A 156 -7.33 -2.30 -23.10
N LYS A 157 -8.26 -2.88 -22.32
CA LYS A 157 -9.08 -4.02 -22.75
C LYS A 157 -9.97 -3.68 -23.95
N LEU A 158 -10.57 -2.50 -23.97
CA LEU A 158 -11.38 -2.05 -25.11
C LEU A 158 -10.53 -1.88 -26.37
N LYS A 159 -9.33 -1.31 -26.25
CA LYS A 159 -8.38 -1.19 -27.38
C LYS A 159 -7.97 -2.57 -27.92
N ARG A 160 -7.67 -3.54 -27.05
CA ARG A 160 -7.33 -4.91 -27.49
C ARG A 160 -8.48 -5.56 -28.25
N LYS A 161 -9.72 -5.41 -27.79
CA LYS A 161 -10.89 -5.95 -28.48
C LYS A 161 -11.08 -5.32 -29.88
N ALA A 162 -10.91 -4.00 -30.01
CA ALA A 162 -10.98 -3.33 -31.30
C ALA A 162 -9.90 -3.83 -32.28
N VAL A 163 -8.65 -3.98 -31.82
CA VAL A 163 -7.56 -4.52 -32.64
C VAL A 163 -7.83 -5.98 -33.04
N GLU A 164 -8.40 -6.78 -32.15
CA GLU A 164 -8.75 -8.19 -32.44
C GLU A 164 -9.86 -8.28 -33.50
N ASP A 165 -10.88 -7.43 -33.42
CA ASP A 165 -11.94 -7.32 -34.43
C ASP A 165 -11.36 -6.89 -35.79
N GLU A 166 -10.46 -5.91 -35.84
CA GLU A 166 -9.76 -5.49 -37.08
C GLU A 166 -8.92 -6.62 -37.70
N VAL A 167 -8.16 -7.36 -36.88
CA VAL A 167 -7.36 -8.51 -37.35
C VAL A 167 -8.26 -9.59 -37.93
N SER A 168 -9.43 -9.84 -37.33
CA SER A 168 -10.40 -10.80 -37.84
C SER A 168 -10.97 -10.38 -39.21
N ALA A 169 -11.28 -9.10 -39.38
CA ALA A 169 -11.77 -8.54 -40.64
C ALA A 169 -10.67 -8.56 -41.73
N GLU A 170 -9.42 -8.29 -41.36
CA GLU A 170 -8.30 -8.32 -42.31
C GLU A 170 -7.96 -9.75 -42.76
N LYS A 171 -8.09 -10.74 -41.86
CA LYS A 171 -7.89 -12.16 -42.19
C LYS A 171 -8.90 -12.65 -43.23
N THR A 172 -10.17 -12.26 -43.13
CA THR A 172 -11.19 -12.65 -44.12
C THR A 172 -10.96 -12.00 -45.48
N LYS A 173 -10.56 -10.71 -45.51
CA LYS A 173 -10.16 -10.02 -46.75
C LYS A 173 -8.97 -10.70 -47.43
N ARG A 174 -7.92 -11.05 -46.69
CA ARG A 174 -6.74 -11.76 -47.22
C ARG A 174 -7.10 -13.12 -47.79
N GLN A 175 -8.00 -13.86 -47.14
CA GLN A 175 -8.47 -15.14 -47.66
C GLN A 175 -9.23 -14.96 -48.99
N ALA A 176 -10.13 -13.97 -49.08
CA ALA A 176 -10.84 -13.67 -50.32
C ALA A 176 -9.90 -13.28 -51.47
N VAL A 177 -8.83 -12.54 -51.20
CA VAL A 177 -7.79 -12.23 -52.19
C VAL A 177 -7.06 -13.49 -52.64
N LYS A 178 -6.70 -14.38 -51.70
CA LYS A 178 -6.03 -15.65 -52.01
C LYS A 178 -6.87 -16.54 -52.92
N ASP A 179 -8.17 -16.63 -52.66
CA ASP A 179 -9.10 -17.44 -53.45
C ASP A 179 -9.26 -16.86 -54.87
N LYS A 180 -9.32 -15.52 -55.01
CA LYS A 180 -9.34 -14.85 -56.32
C LYS A 180 -8.06 -15.11 -57.13
N VAL A 181 -6.89 -15.05 -56.49
CA VAL A 181 -5.60 -15.34 -57.16
C VAL A 181 -5.53 -16.78 -57.62
N ALA A 182 -6.03 -17.73 -56.83
CA ALA A 182 -6.10 -19.15 -57.22
C ALA A 182 -7.00 -19.35 -58.46
N ALA A 183 -8.16 -18.69 -58.50
CA ALA A 183 -9.08 -18.74 -59.63
C ALA A 183 -8.51 -18.09 -60.90
N GLU A 184 -7.73 -17.02 -60.79
CA GLU A 184 -7.02 -16.42 -61.92
C GLU A 184 -5.93 -17.35 -62.44
N LYS A 185 -5.17 -17.99 -61.54
CA LYS A 185 -4.11 -18.93 -61.92
C LYS A 185 -4.64 -20.12 -62.72
N THR A 186 -5.78 -20.69 -62.33
CA THR A 186 -6.41 -21.80 -63.08
C THR A 186 -6.92 -21.36 -64.45
N LYS A 187 -7.49 -20.15 -64.57
CA LYS A 187 -7.89 -19.59 -65.87
C LYS A 187 -6.71 -19.41 -66.81
N ARG A 188 -5.59 -18.87 -66.31
CA ARG A 188 -4.36 -18.71 -67.11
C ARG A 188 -3.81 -20.06 -67.59
N GLN A 189 -3.80 -21.06 -66.72
CA GLN A 189 -3.36 -22.40 -67.10
C GLN A 189 -4.24 -22.99 -68.21
N ALA A 190 -5.56 -22.84 -68.13
CA ALA A 190 -6.47 -23.32 -69.17
C ALA A 190 -6.20 -22.64 -70.53
N VAL A 191 -5.94 -21.33 -70.53
CA VAL A 191 -5.58 -20.59 -71.75
C VAL A 191 -4.23 -21.07 -72.31
N GLU A 192 -3.24 -21.30 -71.46
CA GLU A 192 -1.94 -21.85 -71.88
C GLU A 192 -2.10 -23.25 -72.51
N ASP A 193 -2.91 -24.11 -71.91
CA ASP A 193 -3.19 -25.46 -72.43
C ASP A 193 -3.92 -25.41 -73.78
N GLU A 194 -4.88 -24.49 -73.96
CA GLU A 194 -5.56 -24.27 -75.25
C GLU A 194 -4.61 -23.78 -76.35
N VAL A 195 -3.70 -22.86 -76.01
CA VAL A 195 -2.67 -22.35 -76.94
C VAL A 195 -1.71 -23.47 -77.32
N ALA A 196 -1.27 -24.29 -76.37
CA ALA A 196 -0.42 -25.45 -76.64
C ALA A 196 -1.12 -26.45 -77.56
N ALA A 197 -2.38 -26.77 -77.31
CA ALA A 197 -3.19 -27.65 -78.17
C ALA A 197 -3.40 -27.06 -79.57
N GLY A 198 -3.60 -25.74 -79.68
CA GLY A 198 -3.64 -25.01 -80.96
C GLY A 198 -2.35 -25.18 -81.76
N LYS A 199 -1.19 -25.00 -81.13
CA LYS A 199 0.12 -25.16 -81.77
C LYS A 199 0.34 -26.59 -82.29
N VAL A 200 -0.03 -27.62 -81.51
CA VAL A 200 0.06 -29.03 -81.94
C VAL A 200 -0.83 -29.30 -83.16
N ARG A 201 -2.07 -28.80 -83.17
CA ARG A 201 -2.97 -28.95 -84.32
C ARG A 201 -2.42 -28.30 -85.58
N LEU A 202 -1.85 -27.10 -85.45
CA LEU A 202 -1.22 -26.40 -86.58
C LEU A 202 -0.05 -27.21 -87.15
N GLN A 203 0.84 -27.71 -86.29
CA GLN A 203 1.97 -28.55 -86.68
C GLN A 203 1.53 -29.86 -87.36
N ALA A 204 0.44 -30.48 -86.88
CA ALA A 204 -0.14 -31.66 -87.51
C ALA A 204 -0.70 -31.36 -88.91
N MET A 205 -1.37 -30.21 -89.08
CA MET A 205 -1.86 -29.75 -90.39
C MET A 205 -0.71 -29.46 -91.36
N GLU A 206 0.35 -28.78 -90.92
CA GLU A 206 1.54 -28.53 -91.73
C GLU A 206 2.18 -29.84 -92.21
N SER A 207 2.29 -30.82 -91.31
CA SER A 207 2.84 -32.15 -91.63
C SER A 207 1.98 -32.88 -92.67
N ALA A 208 0.66 -32.82 -92.55
CA ALA A 208 -0.26 -33.42 -93.52
C ALA A 208 -0.18 -32.75 -94.91
N LEU A 209 -0.02 -31.43 -94.95
CA LEU A 209 0.15 -30.66 -96.19
C LEU A 209 1.46 -30.99 -96.90
N ILE A 210 2.54 -31.19 -96.13
CA ILE A 210 3.83 -31.67 -96.66
C ILE A 210 3.67 -33.05 -97.32
N CYS A 211 2.97 -33.99 -96.69
CA CYS A 211 2.74 -35.33 -97.25
C CYS A 211 1.95 -35.29 -98.57
N LEU A 212 0.91 -34.45 -98.67
CA LEU A 212 0.09 -34.34 -99.89
C LEU A 212 0.81 -33.70 -101.08
N LEU A 213 1.88 -32.94 -100.84
CA LEU A 213 2.69 -32.32 -101.90
C LEU A 213 3.84 -33.23 -102.38
N GLN A 214 3.99 -34.42 -101.80
CA GLN A 214 5.04 -35.39 -102.12
C GLN A 214 4.52 -36.62 -102.90
N GLU A 215 3.23 -36.65 -103.27
CA GLU A 215 2.63 -37.58 -104.25
C GLU A 215 2.57 -36.97 -105.66
#